data_AF-A0A938VEP3-F1
#
_entry.id   AF-A0A938VEP3-F1
#
_cell.length_a   1.000
_cell.length_b   1.000
_cell.length_c   1.000
_cell.angle_alpha   90.00
_cell.angle_beta   90.00
_cell.angle_gamma   90.00
#
_symmetry.space_group_name_H-M   'P 1'
#
loop_
_entity.id
_entity.type
_entity.pdbx_description
1 polymer ?
#
loop_
_entity_poly.entity_id
_entity_poly.type
_entity_poly.pdbx_seq_one_letter_code
_entity_poly.pdbx_strand_id
1 'polypeptide(L)'
;MSDGRAATRFGLVTHYAPGGGKTHAYRLSLGTNDPHKTLCGRQRTAGTSRGHAWHDDGEIVGRVRAGDIACEECRRIFLAEI
;
A
#
# COMPACT_ATOMS: atom_id res chain seq x y z
N MET A 1 10.27 -7.65 29.14
CA MET A 1 11.21 -7.19 28.09
C MET A 1 10.82 -7.90 26.80
N SER A 2 9.97 -7.27 25.99
CA SER A 2 9.71 -7.67 24.61
C SER A 2 9.30 -6.40 23.89
N ASP A 3 10.27 -5.58 23.47
CA ASP A 3 10.03 -4.49 22.53
C ASP A 3 9.74 -5.15 21.17
N GLY A 4 8.58 -5.79 21.10
CA GLY A 4 8.07 -6.51 19.95
C GLY A 4 7.60 -5.49 18.94
N ARG A 5 8.54 -4.78 18.32
CA ARG A 5 8.28 -4.00 17.12
C ARG A 5 7.89 -5.01 16.05
N ALA A 6 6.61 -5.38 16.03
CA ALA A 6 6.05 -6.27 15.02
C ALA A 6 6.54 -5.74 13.68
N ALA A 7 7.29 -6.58 12.95
CA ALA A 7 7.88 -6.18 11.68
C ALA A 7 6.76 -5.55 10.85
N THR A 8 6.89 -4.26 10.55
CA THR A 8 5.86 -3.55 9.78
C THR A 8 5.90 -4.16 8.39
N ARG A 9 4.81 -4.84 8.03
CA ARG A 9 4.64 -5.46 6.72
C ARG A 9 3.96 -4.46 5.81
N PHE A 10 4.26 -4.54 4.53
CA PHE A 10 3.68 -3.65 3.52
C PHE A 10 3.06 -4.48 2.41
N GLY A 11 1.98 -4.00 1.82
CA GLY A 11 1.38 -4.59 0.63
C GLY A 11 1.34 -3.60 -0.52
N LEU A 12 1.15 -4.12 -1.74
CA LEU A 12 0.93 -3.34 -2.95
C LEU A 12 -0.56 -3.34 -3.31
N VAL A 13 -1.01 -2.19 -3.80
CA VAL A 13 -2.35 -2.05 -4.33
C VAL A 13 -2.31 -1.18 -5.58
N THR A 14 -2.85 -1.68 -6.67
CA THR A 14 -2.96 -0.95 -7.92
C THR A 14 -4.29 -0.21 -7.97
N HIS A 15 -4.21 1.11 -8.08
CA HIS A 15 -5.34 2.00 -8.31
C HIS A 15 -5.54 2.18 -9.81
N TYR A 16 -6.59 1.60 -10.37
CA TYR A 16 -7.02 1.88 -11.73
C TYR A 16 -7.95 3.08 -11.70
N ALA A 17 -7.58 4.16 -12.39
CA ALA A 17 -8.41 5.33 -12.62
C ALA A 17 -8.64 5.52 -14.13
N PRO A 18 -9.64 6.33 -14.54
CA PRO A 18 -9.87 6.61 -15.96
C PRO A 18 -8.65 7.20 -16.70
N GLY A 19 -7.74 7.84 -15.97
CA GLY A 19 -6.48 8.39 -16.50
C GLY A 19 -5.27 7.45 -16.44
N GLY A 20 -5.45 6.17 -16.07
CA GLY A 20 -4.40 5.17 -15.96
C GLY A 20 -4.28 4.51 -14.59
N GLY A 21 -3.51 3.42 -14.55
CA GLY A 21 -3.20 2.67 -13.33
C GLY A 21 -2.00 3.25 -12.58
N LYS A 22 -2.06 3.29 -11.26
CA LYS A 22 -0.92 3.62 -10.39
C LYS A 22 -0.82 2.64 -9.25
N THR A 23 0.35 2.04 -9.08
CA THR A 23 0.63 1.14 -7.96
C THR A 23 1.06 1.93 -6.72
N HIS A 24 0.38 1.67 -5.61
CA HIS A 24 0.60 2.25 -4.30
C HIS A 24 1.05 1.18 -3.31
N ALA A 25 1.66 1.59 -2.22
CA ALA A 25 1.91 0.72 -1.08
C ALA A 25 0.96 1.08 0.08
N TYR A 26 0.66 0.11 0.94
CA TYR A 26 -0.08 0.29 2.19
C TYR A 26 0.57 -0.53 3.31
N ARG A 27 0.34 -0.17 4.58
CA ARG A 27 0.81 -0.97 5.71
C ARG A 27 -0.16 -2.14 5.93
N LEU A 28 0.36 -3.36 6.03
CA LEU A 28 -0.39 -4.52 6.45
C LEU A 28 -0.49 -4.47 7.98
N SER A 29 -1.65 -4.10 8.49
CA SER A 29 -1.98 -4.31 9.90
C SER A 29 -2.38 -5.77 10.11
N LEU A 30 -1.77 -6.46 11.08
CA LEU A 30 -2.17 -7.81 11.50
C LEU A 30 -3.49 -7.82 12.32
N GLY A 31 -4.16 -6.67 12.46
CA GLY A 31 -5.42 -6.50 13.19
C GLY A 31 -6.56 -6.10 12.26
N THR A 32 -7.80 -6.34 12.71
CA THR A 32 -9.06 -6.11 11.96
C THR A 32 -9.37 -4.66 11.59
N ASN A 33 -8.50 -3.72 11.93
CA ASN A 33 -8.66 -2.29 11.68
C ASN A 33 -7.61 -1.81 10.65
N ASP A 34 -7.56 -2.50 9.50
CA ASP A 34 -6.79 -2.02 8.35
C ASP A 34 -7.40 -0.67 7.91
N PRO A 35 -6.63 0.42 7.87
CA PRO A 35 -7.19 1.73 7.58
C PRO A 35 -7.69 1.87 6.14
N HIS A 36 -7.60 0.81 5.31
CA HIS A 36 -7.88 0.83 3.88
C HIS A 36 -7.23 2.04 3.23
N LYS A 37 -6.00 2.38 3.66
CA LYS A 37 -5.29 3.58 3.22
C LYS A 37 -3.91 3.20 2.72
N THR A 38 -3.56 3.75 1.57
CA THR A 38 -2.20 3.75 1.06
C THR A 38 -1.28 4.61 1.93
N LEU A 39 0.03 4.43 1.82
CA LEU A 39 1.03 5.23 2.55
C LEU A 39 0.91 6.73 2.25
N CYS A 40 0.53 7.10 1.02
CA CYS A 40 0.25 8.49 0.64
C CYS A 40 -1.14 8.99 1.10
N GLY A 41 -1.83 8.25 1.98
CA GLY A 41 -3.10 8.67 2.58
C GLY A 41 -4.34 8.49 1.71
N ARG A 42 -4.24 7.93 0.50
CA ARG A 42 -5.44 7.67 -0.33
C ARG A 42 -6.25 6.53 0.27
N GLN A 43 -7.54 6.77 0.43
CA GLN A 43 -8.51 5.79 0.90
C GLN A 43 -8.91 4.84 -0.24
N ARG A 44 -8.67 3.54 -0.03
CA ARG A 44 -9.17 2.42 -0.81
C ARG A 44 -10.66 2.31 -0.54
N THR A 45 -11.48 2.92 -1.39
CA THR A 45 -12.93 2.75 -1.32
C THR A 45 -13.31 1.40 -1.95
N ALA A 46 -14.14 0.62 -1.26
CA ALA A 46 -14.75 -0.57 -1.87
C ALA A 46 -15.68 -0.15 -3.02
N GLY A 47 -15.58 -0.87 -4.15
CA GLY A 47 -16.45 -0.68 -5.32
C GLY A 47 -15.87 0.21 -6.42
N THR A 48 -16.50 0.13 -7.60
CA THR A 48 -16.14 0.86 -8.82
C THR A 48 -16.76 2.25 -8.85
N SER A 49 -16.40 3.12 -7.91
CA SER A 49 -16.91 4.50 -7.92
C SER A 49 -16.25 5.29 -9.04
N ARG A 50 -17.02 5.76 -10.03
CA ARG A 50 -16.56 6.66 -11.12
C ARG A 50 -15.38 6.13 -11.95
N GLY A 51 -15.33 4.82 -12.18
CA GLY A 51 -14.22 4.20 -12.93
C GLY A 51 -12.93 4.07 -12.13
N HIS A 52 -12.99 4.23 -10.80
CA HIS A 52 -11.89 3.89 -9.91
C HIS A 52 -12.04 2.46 -9.40
N ALA A 53 -11.01 1.64 -9.56
CA ALA A 53 -10.94 0.30 -8.99
C ALA A 53 -9.62 0.13 -8.24
N TRP A 54 -9.63 -0.67 -7.18
CA TRP A 54 -8.46 -1.00 -6.39
C TRP A 54 -8.23 -2.51 -6.47
N HIS A 55 -7.06 -2.91 -6.93
CA HIS A 55 -6.64 -4.31 -6.98
C HIS A 55 -5.52 -4.53 -5.96
N ASP A 56 -5.72 -5.50 -5.07
CA ASP A 56 -4.70 -5.86 -4.08
C ASP A 56 -3.70 -6.80 -4.75
N ASP A 57 -2.44 -6.37 -4.85
CA ASP A 57 -1.35 -7.12 -5.48
C ASP A 57 -0.60 -8.01 -4.46
N GLY A 58 -0.98 -7.93 -3.17
CA GLY A 58 -0.44 -8.73 -2.09
C GLY A 58 0.74 -8.11 -1.33
N GLU A 59 1.32 -8.90 -0.42
CA GLU A 59 2.42 -8.49 0.48
C GLU A 59 3.75 -8.28 -0.26
N ILE A 60 4.45 -7.20 0.10
CA ILE A 60 5.82 -6.91 -0.28
C ILE A 60 6.76 -7.70 0.63
N VAL A 61 7.40 -8.72 0.06
CA VAL A 61 8.43 -9.48 0.77
C VAL A 61 9.81 -8.97 0.34
N GLY A 62 10.47 -8.23 1.24
CA GLY A 62 11.84 -7.73 1.05
C GLY A 62 11.96 -6.38 0.33
N ARG A 63 13.18 -5.79 0.34
CA ARG A 63 13.49 -4.45 -0.19
C ARG A 63 13.37 -4.32 -1.72
N VAL A 64 13.34 -5.43 -2.46
CA VAL A 64 13.49 -5.45 -3.93
C VAL A 64 12.29 -4.84 -4.66
N ARG A 65 11.10 -4.80 -4.03
CA ARG A 65 9.88 -4.31 -4.67
C ARG A 65 9.60 -2.82 -4.51
N ALA A 66 10.55 -2.03 -3.98
CA ALA A 66 10.40 -0.56 -3.99
C ALA A 66 10.24 0.01 -5.41
N GLY A 67 10.79 -0.67 -6.42
CA GLY A 67 10.60 -0.33 -7.84
C GLY A 67 9.17 -0.53 -8.35
N ASP A 68 8.41 -1.45 -7.74
CA ASP A 68 7.01 -1.73 -8.11
C ASP A 68 6.06 -0.65 -7.59
N ILE A 69 6.51 0.18 -6.64
CA ILE A 69 5.74 1.30 -6.11
C ILE A 69 5.84 2.48 -7.09
N ALA A 70 4.89 2.55 -8.02
CA ALA A 70 4.78 3.64 -9.00
C ALA A 70 4.44 5.01 -8.36
N CYS A 71 3.75 5.02 -7.21
CA CYS A 71 3.50 6.23 -6.46
C CYS A 71 4.76 6.68 -5.71
N GLU A 72 5.39 7.76 -6.18
CA GLU A 72 6.64 8.29 -5.62
C GLU A 72 6.56 8.60 -4.12
N GLU A 73 5.41 9.07 -3.64
CA GLU A 73 5.19 9.32 -2.22
C GLU A 73 5.13 8.03 -1.40
N CYS A 74 4.38 7.03 -1.87
CA CYS A 74 4.37 5.72 -1.23
C CYS A 74 5.76 5.11 -1.22
N ARG A 75 6.53 5.27 -2.31
CA ARG A 75 7.90 4.75 -2.43
C ARG A 75 8.84 5.41 -1.42
N ARG A 76 8.75 6.74 -1.28
CA ARG A 76 9.56 7.50 -0.31
C ARG A 76 9.27 7.08 1.12
N ILE A 77 8.00 6.94 1.49
CA ILE A 77 7.58 6.52 2.83
C ILE A 77 8.02 5.07 3.10
N PHE A 78 7.78 4.17 2.14
CA PHE A 78 8.22 2.77 2.24
C PHE A 78 9.73 2.66 2.46
N LEU A 79 10.54 3.36 1.65
CA LEU A 79 12.00 3.37 1.79
C LEU A 79 12.50 3.94 3.12
N ALA A 80 11.72 4.81 3.78
CA ALA A 80 12.05 5.37 5.08
C ALA A 80 11.72 4.43 6.25
N GLU A 81 10.86 3.43 6.02
CA GLU A 81 10.35 2.52 7.06
C GLU A 81 10.98 1.11 7.02
N ILE A 82 11.76 0.78 5.98
CA ILE A 82 12.46 -0.51 5.79
C ILE A 82 13.95 -0.43 6.09
#